data_AF-A0A9D7ULI8-F1
#
_entry.id   AF-A0A9D7ULI8-F1
#
_cell.length_a   1.000
_cell.length_b   1.000
_cell.length_c   1.000
_cell.angle_alpha   90.00
_cell.angle_beta   90.00
_cell.angle_gamma   90.00
#
_symmetry.space_group_name_H-M   'P 1'
#
loop_
_entity.id
_entity.type
_entity.pdbx_description
1 polymer ?
#
loop_
_entity_poly.entity_id
_entity_poly.type
_entity_poly.pdbx_seq_one_letter_code
_entity_poly.pdbx_strand_id
1 'polypeptide(L)'
;MQEHWETWPEIQQTCTLANVTVSKDQLERWRLKGLLPKVTQVGKGRGAGSETRYPIGTANQTVAIVELLSVKEKFNFVGWQLWLRGFTVDERYWKPEIDNAIYQLKRTPAYVRLMDRIYSTDAKSVYDQIPPDAFQHTPLAKGLAKLTPDMQALSFGLLGEVATGRFNSFTEIPSDDPKINKDTISKFIGLPMQPIIAGIFPKLEFEKDFELQLGAISNVFHDLRKNPSITIERITPDIRREFLTILDIAGNLQWAIPALSRSPIGRFANAIAKDQKVQAFGIILWSAFRKLGTIQSNDDIMELAEISNSISAN
;
A
#
# COMPACT_ATOMS: atom_id res chain seq x y z
N MET A 1 -32.01 9.08 -14.60
CA MET A 1 -31.50 7.69 -14.55
C MET A 1 -32.35 6.94 -13.56
N GLN A 2 -32.95 5.80 -13.94
CA GLN A 2 -33.62 4.94 -12.97
C GLN A 2 -32.54 4.33 -12.07
N GLU A 3 -32.59 4.59 -10.76
CA GLU A 3 -31.72 3.92 -9.80
C GLU A 3 -32.04 2.42 -9.88
N HIS A 4 -31.11 1.65 -10.44
CA HIS A 4 -31.21 0.21 -10.47
C HIS A 4 -30.86 -0.31 -9.06
N TRP A 5 -31.65 -1.27 -8.56
CA TRP A 5 -31.51 -1.84 -7.22
C TRP A 5 -31.47 -3.35 -7.36
N GLU A 6 -30.65 -4.01 -6.55
CA GLU A 6 -30.61 -5.46 -6.43
C GLU A 6 -31.67 -5.95 -5.43
N THR A 7 -32.21 -7.13 -5.69
CA THR A 7 -33.16 -7.85 -4.85
C THR A 7 -32.48 -9.03 -4.17
N TRP A 8 -33.12 -9.59 -3.14
CA TRP A 8 -32.59 -10.79 -2.47
C TRP A 8 -32.36 -11.98 -3.44
N PRO A 9 -33.30 -12.33 -4.34
CA PRO A 9 -33.08 -13.41 -5.31
C PRO A 9 -31.84 -13.20 -6.19
N GLU A 10 -31.58 -11.97 -6.64
CA GLU A 10 -30.40 -11.64 -7.46
C GLU A 10 -29.11 -11.83 -6.67
N ILE A 11 -29.05 -11.34 -5.43
CA ILE A 11 -27.89 -11.56 -4.55
C ILE A 11 -27.65 -13.06 -4.33
N GLN A 12 -28.72 -13.82 -4.06
CA GLN A 12 -28.65 -15.27 -3.85
C GLN A 12 -28.17 -16.00 -5.11
N GLN A 13 -28.63 -15.58 -6.29
CA GLN A 13 -28.18 -16.12 -7.57
C GLN A 13 -26.68 -15.89 -7.77
N THR A 14 -26.18 -14.66 -7.57
CA THR A 14 -24.74 -14.35 -7.66
C THR A 14 -23.91 -15.15 -6.66
N CYS A 15 -24.37 -15.26 -5.41
CA CYS A 15 -23.72 -16.10 -4.39
C CYS A 15 -23.66 -17.57 -4.82
N THR A 16 -24.75 -18.10 -5.37
CA THR A 16 -24.82 -19.48 -5.86
C THR A 16 -23.85 -19.72 -7.02
N LEU A 17 -23.74 -18.78 -7.97
CA LEU A 17 -22.77 -18.86 -9.07
C LEU A 17 -21.32 -18.84 -8.56
N ALA A 18 -21.05 -18.17 -7.44
CA ALA A 18 -19.76 -18.16 -6.76
C ALA A 18 -19.55 -19.33 -5.79
N ASN A 19 -20.46 -20.33 -5.76
CA ASN A 19 -20.44 -21.46 -4.82
C ASN A 19 -20.43 -21.07 -3.34
N VAL A 20 -21.05 -19.93 -3.00
CA VAL A 20 -21.19 -19.47 -1.61
C VAL A 20 -22.67 -19.42 -1.20
N THR A 21 -22.95 -19.87 0.02
CA THR A 21 -24.31 -19.82 0.59
C THR A 21 -24.37 -18.74 1.66
N VAL A 22 -25.28 -17.80 1.50
CA VAL A 22 -25.54 -16.71 2.45
C VAL A 22 -27.01 -16.71 2.82
N SER A 23 -27.33 -16.46 4.07
CA SER A 23 -28.69 -16.28 4.59
C SER A 23 -29.05 -14.79 4.71
N LYS A 24 -30.36 -14.47 4.74
CA LYS A 24 -30.83 -13.10 4.97
C LYS A 24 -30.32 -12.54 6.31
N ASP A 25 -30.27 -13.36 7.35
CA ASP A 25 -29.78 -12.97 8.68
C ASP A 25 -28.29 -12.63 8.66
N GLN A 26 -27.49 -13.31 7.83
CA GLN A 26 -26.07 -12.95 7.63
C GLN A 26 -25.93 -11.59 6.94
N LEU A 27 -26.70 -11.33 5.86
CA LEU A 27 -26.71 -10.02 5.21
C LEU A 27 -27.09 -8.92 6.19
N GLU A 28 -28.17 -9.14 6.96
CA GLU A 28 -28.60 -8.18 7.97
C GLU A 28 -27.51 -7.93 9.01
N ARG A 29 -26.88 -8.99 9.51
CA ARG A 29 -25.76 -8.88 10.46
C ARG A 29 -24.59 -8.08 9.88
N TRP A 30 -24.18 -8.35 8.63
CA TRP A 30 -23.09 -7.62 7.99
C TRP A 30 -23.44 -6.15 7.74
N ARG A 31 -24.69 -5.86 7.37
CA ARG A 31 -25.22 -4.49 7.24
C ARG A 31 -25.24 -3.76 8.58
N LEU A 32 -25.71 -4.39 9.67
CA LEU A 32 -25.65 -3.83 11.02
C LEU A 32 -24.21 -3.59 11.49
N LYS A 33 -23.27 -4.39 10.97
CA LYS A 33 -21.84 -4.19 11.17
C LYS A 33 -21.22 -3.23 10.14
N GLY A 34 -21.97 -2.59 9.26
CA GLY A 34 -21.45 -1.61 8.31
C GLY A 34 -20.49 -2.19 7.25
N LEU A 35 -20.53 -3.51 7.02
CA LEU A 35 -19.78 -4.16 5.93
C LEU A 35 -20.53 -4.15 4.60
N LEU A 36 -21.82 -3.82 4.63
CA LEU A 36 -22.70 -3.68 3.47
C LEU A 36 -23.38 -2.30 3.51
N PRO A 37 -23.74 -1.74 2.34
CA PRO A 37 -24.40 -0.45 2.28
C PRO A 37 -25.82 -0.51 2.87
N LYS A 38 -26.38 0.67 3.18
CA LYS A 38 -27.77 0.78 3.66
C LYS A 38 -28.73 0.36 2.55
N VAL A 39 -29.84 -0.24 2.95
CA VAL A 39 -30.89 -0.72 2.03
C VAL A 39 -32.12 0.14 2.14
N THR A 40 -32.99 0.05 1.13
CA THR A 40 -34.30 0.73 1.12
C THR A 40 -35.40 -0.31 1.16
N GLN A 41 -36.37 -0.14 2.05
CA GLN A 41 -37.57 -0.98 2.09
C GLN A 41 -38.69 -0.29 1.31
N VAL A 42 -39.19 -0.93 0.25
CA VAL A 42 -40.21 -0.37 -0.64
C VAL A 42 -41.49 -1.19 -0.49
N GLY A 43 -42.61 -0.53 -0.17
CA GLY A 43 -43.92 -1.19 -0.14
C GLY A 43 -44.32 -1.67 -1.53
N LYS A 44 -44.81 -2.91 -1.65
CA LYS A 44 -45.31 -3.47 -2.93
C LYS A 44 -46.70 -2.95 -3.32
N GLY A 45 -47.34 -2.18 -2.44
CA GLY A 45 -48.70 -1.67 -2.60
C GLY A 45 -49.78 -2.74 -2.38
N ARG A 46 -51.05 -2.32 -2.28
CA ARG A 46 -52.24 -3.20 -2.19
C ARG A 46 -52.17 -4.32 -1.14
N GLY A 47 -51.50 -4.07 -0.01
CA GLY A 47 -51.35 -5.08 1.05
C GLY A 47 -50.36 -6.22 0.72
N ALA A 48 -49.61 -6.16 -0.38
CA ALA A 48 -48.64 -7.19 -0.79
C ALA A 48 -47.30 -7.14 0.01
N GLY A 49 -47.29 -6.47 1.16
CA GLY A 49 -46.11 -6.30 2.01
C GLY A 49 -45.06 -5.35 1.44
N SER A 50 -43.79 -5.61 1.76
CA SER A 50 -42.65 -4.77 1.39
C SER A 50 -41.49 -5.61 0.85
N GLU A 51 -40.69 -5.01 -0.03
CA GLU A 51 -39.47 -5.57 -0.58
C GLU A 51 -38.24 -4.81 -0.08
N THR A 52 -37.19 -5.52 0.30
CA THR A 52 -35.89 -4.91 0.58
C THR A 52 -35.11 -4.79 -0.73
N ARG A 53 -34.73 -3.55 -1.08
CA ARG A 53 -33.91 -3.20 -2.23
C ARG A 53 -32.52 -2.82 -1.78
N TYR A 54 -31.53 -3.45 -2.39
CA TYR A 54 -30.11 -3.28 -2.10
C TYR A 54 -29.43 -2.42 -3.17
N PRO A 55 -28.47 -1.56 -2.82
CA PRO A 55 -27.69 -0.84 -3.81
C PRO A 55 -26.96 -1.80 -4.76
N ILE A 56 -26.73 -1.38 -6.00
CA ILE A 56 -25.94 -2.13 -6.99
C ILE A 56 -24.58 -2.50 -6.42
N GLY A 57 -24.13 -3.72 -6.71
CA GLY A 57 -22.84 -4.25 -6.27
C GLY A 57 -22.91 -4.92 -4.90
N THR A 58 -24.06 -4.93 -4.23
CA THR A 58 -24.25 -5.64 -2.95
C THR A 58 -23.99 -7.14 -3.12
N ALA A 59 -24.42 -7.73 -4.23
CA ALA A 59 -24.17 -9.13 -4.56
C ALA A 59 -22.67 -9.45 -4.61
N ASN A 60 -21.89 -8.67 -5.35
CA ASN A 60 -20.43 -8.85 -5.46
C ASN A 60 -19.73 -8.59 -4.11
N GLN A 61 -20.16 -7.57 -3.37
CA GLN A 61 -19.64 -7.27 -2.04
C GLN A 61 -19.92 -8.41 -1.05
N THR A 62 -21.07 -9.07 -1.16
CA THR A 62 -21.47 -10.23 -0.36
C THR A 62 -20.53 -11.41 -0.60
N VAL A 63 -20.24 -11.74 -1.86
CA VAL A 63 -19.27 -12.78 -2.22
C VAL A 63 -17.89 -12.46 -1.63
N ALA A 64 -17.42 -11.22 -1.80
CA ALA A 64 -16.14 -10.77 -1.25
C ALA A 64 -16.08 -10.86 0.29
N ILE A 65 -17.18 -10.60 1.00
CA ILE A 65 -17.23 -10.79 2.46
C ILE A 65 -16.99 -12.26 2.83
N VAL A 66 -17.64 -13.20 2.15
CA VAL A 66 -17.50 -14.64 2.44
C VAL A 66 -16.06 -15.10 2.19
N GLU A 67 -15.47 -14.71 1.05
CA GLU A 67 -14.08 -14.99 0.73
C GLU A 67 -13.12 -14.45 1.80
N LEU A 68 -13.30 -13.20 2.22
CA LEU A 68 -12.40 -12.58 3.19
C LEU A 68 -12.57 -13.17 4.60
N LEU A 69 -13.79 -13.59 4.97
CA LEU A 69 -14.04 -14.28 6.22
C LEU A 69 -13.41 -15.67 6.27
N SER A 70 -13.36 -16.40 5.14
CA SER A 70 -12.68 -17.69 5.08
C SER A 70 -11.15 -17.57 5.24
N VAL A 71 -10.58 -16.45 4.81
CA VAL A 71 -9.16 -16.12 5.06
C VAL A 71 -8.94 -15.73 6.52
N LYS A 72 -9.80 -14.85 7.06
CA LYS A 72 -9.67 -14.36 8.44
C LYS A 72 -11.02 -13.90 9.00
N GLU A 73 -11.47 -14.59 10.04
CA GLU A 73 -12.75 -14.34 10.73
C GLU A 73 -12.73 -13.07 11.62
N LYS A 74 -12.27 -11.93 11.07
CA LYS A 74 -12.23 -10.64 11.78
C LYS A 74 -12.82 -9.53 10.90
N PHE A 75 -13.93 -8.93 11.34
CA PHE A 75 -14.57 -7.85 10.58
C PHE A 75 -13.67 -6.64 10.33
N ASN A 76 -12.72 -6.32 11.22
CA ASN A 76 -11.75 -5.26 10.95
C ASN A 76 -10.86 -5.56 9.75
N PHE A 77 -10.49 -6.83 9.56
CA PHE A 77 -9.75 -7.26 8.37
C PHE A 77 -10.63 -7.21 7.13
N VAL A 78 -11.83 -7.78 7.21
CA VAL A 78 -12.77 -7.84 6.09
C VAL A 78 -13.15 -6.42 5.61
N GLY A 79 -13.53 -5.53 6.52
CA GLY A 79 -13.92 -4.16 6.18
C GLY A 79 -12.79 -3.37 5.50
N TRP A 80 -11.56 -3.50 6.00
CA TRP A 80 -10.39 -2.89 5.37
C TRP A 80 -10.14 -3.42 3.95
N GLN A 81 -10.18 -4.74 3.77
CA GLN A 81 -9.96 -5.37 2.46
C GLN A 81 -11.07 -5.03 1.46
N LEU A 82 -12.34 -4.99 1.90
CA LEU A 82 -13.44 -4.52 1.08
C LEU A 82 -13.26 -3.07 0.64
N TRP A 83 -12.83 -2.20 1.56
CA TRP A 83 -12.53 -0.81 1.24
C TRP A 83 -11.42 -0.72 0.19
N LEU A 84 -10.32 -1.46 0.35
CA LEU A 84 -9.26 -1.52 -0.66
C LEU A 84 -9.78 -2.02 -2.03
N ARG A 85 -10.72 -2.97 -2.05
CA ARG A 85 -11.35 -3.47 -3.29
C ARG A 85 -12.32 -2.47 -3.94
N GLY A 86 -12.47 -1.27 -3.36
CA GLY A 86 -13.34 -0.21 -3.88
C GLY A 86 -14.77 -0.26 -3.37
N PHE A 87 -15.14 -1.26 -2.55
CA PHE A 87 -16.47 -1.35 -1.97
C PHE A 87 -16.73 -0.25 -0.94
N THR A 88 -18.01 0.05 -0.72
CA THR A 88 -18.45 0.99 0.31
C THR A 88 -18.62 0.26 1.63
N VAL A 89 -17.90 0.70 2.66
CA VAL A 89 -17.99 0.19 4.04
C VAL A 89 -17.98 1.35 5.02
N ASP A 90 -18.39 1.10 6.26
CA ASP A 90 -18.34 2.06 7.35
C ASP A 90 -16.90 2.57 7.62
N GLU A 91 -16.76 3.86 7.90
CA GLU A 91 -15.48 4.53 8.15
C GLU A 91 -14.66 3.88 9.24
N ARG A 92 -15.29 3.25 10.24
CA ARG A 92 -14.62 2.58 11.35
C ARG A 92 -13.62 1.49 10.93
N TYR A 93 -13.74 0.97 9.70
CA TYR A 93 -12.87 -0.09 9.20
C TYR A 93 -11.60 0.40 8.51
N TRP A 94 -11.58 1.64 8.01
CA TRP A 94 -10.45 2.16 7.24
C TRP A 94 -9.87 3.44 7.82
N LYS A 95 -10.72 4.32 8.32
CA LYS A 95 -10.33 5.65 8.79
C LYS A 95 -9.31 5.61 9.94
N PRO A 96 -9.44 4.74 10.96
CA PRO A 96 -8.46 4.68 12.04
C PRO A 96 -7.03 4.37 11.57
N GLU A 97 -6.87 3.46 10.61
CA GLU A 97 -5.55 3.07 10.11
C GLU A 97 -4.95 4.17 9.22
N ILE A 98 -5.78 4.84 8.42
CA ILE A 98 -5.36 6.00 7.62
C ILE A 98 -4.97 7.18 8.53
N ASP A 99 -5.78 7.51 9.52
CA ASP A 99 -5.50 8.59 10.47
C ASP A 99 -4.21 8.31 11.27
N ASN A 100 -4.03 7.06 11.71
CA ASN A 100 -2.80 6.64 12.38
C ASN A 100 -1.59 6.75 11.43
N ALA A 101 -1.69 6.29 10.19
CA ALA A 101 -0.61 6.43 9.21
C ALA A 101 -0.25 7.92 8.96
N ILE A 102 -1.26 8.78 8.78
CA ILE A 102 -1.05 10.23 8.65
C ILE A 102 -0.39 10.81 9.90
N TYR A 103 -0.85 10.43 11.09
CA TYR A 103 -0.26 10.88 12.36
C TYR A 103 1.21 10.50 12.47
N GLN A 104 1.56 9.26 12.12
CA GLN A 104 2.94 8.79 12.12
C GLN A 104 3.78 9.52 11.07
N LEU A 105 3.26 9.69 9.84
CA LEU A 105 3.92 10.47 8.78
C LEU A 105 4.20 11.92 9.21
N LYS A 106 3.30 12.55 9.97
CA LYS A 106 3.53 13.90 10.53
C LYS A 106 4.63 13.93 11.59
N ARG A 107 4.78 12.84 12.33
CA ARG A 107 5.79 12.72 13.40
C ARG A 107 7.17 12.43 12.83
N THR A 108 7.28 11.72 11.71
CA THR A 108 8.57 11.33 11.10
C THR A 108 9.52 12.52 10.89
N PRO A 109 9.14 13.67 10.30
CA PRO A 109 10.06 14.78 10.10
C PRO A 109 10.45 15.49 11.40
N ALA A 110 9.62 15.43 12.44
CA ALA A 110 9.97 15.97 13.75
C ALA A 110 10.97 15.06 14.45
N TYR A 111 10.78 13.75 14.34
CA TYR A 111 11.74 12.75 14.83
C TYR A 111 13.06 12.83 14.07
N VAL A 112 13.04 12.87 12.74
CA VAL A 112 14.22 13.03 11.89
C VAL A 112 14.93 14.35 12.22
N ARG A 113 14.23 15.48 12.38
CA ARG A 113 14.86 16.75 12.78
C ARG A 113 15.38 16.77 14.22
N LEU A 114 14.73 16.06 15.12
CA LEU A 114 15.23 15.89 16.49
C LEU A 114 16.54 15.09 16.44
N MET A 115 16.59 14.01 15.66
CA MET A 115 17.83 13.27 15.42
C MET A 115 18.87 14.14 14.72
N ASP A 116 18.49 14.90 13.69
CA ASP A 116 19.33 15.88 13.00
C ASP A 116 19.99 16.84 14.00
N ARG A 117 19.19 17.48 14.86
CA ARG A 117 19.68 18.41 15.87
C ARG A 117 20.53 17.76 16.96
N ILE A 118 20.20 16.54 17.39
CA ILE A 118 20.95 15.82 18.44
C ILE A 118 22.33 15.41 17.93
N TYR A 119 22.46 15.10 16.64
CA TYR A 119 23.68 14.55 16.05
C TYR A 119 24.42 15.51 15.10
N SER A 120 23.97 16.77 14.92
CA SER A 120 24.57 17.74 14.00
C SER A 120 25.88 18.38 14.47
N THR A 121 26.54 17.84 15.50
CA THR A 121 27.72 18.48 16.10
C THR A 121 29.07 17.97 15.57
N ASP A 122 29.09 17.03 14.62
CA ASP A 122 30.34 16.49 14.08
C ASP A 122 30.34 16.39 12.55
N ALA A 123 31.54 16.34 11.95
CA ALA A 123 31.78 16.19 10.50
C ALA A 123 31.29 14.85 9.90
N LYS A 124 30.53 14.07 10.66
CA LYS A 124 29.87 12.83 10.23
C LYS A 124 28.41 13.13 9.95
N SER A 125 27.83 12.54 8.91
CA SER A 125 26.42 12.75 8.63
C SER A 125 25.60 12.34 9.85
N VAL A 126 24.51 13.04 10.12
CA VAL A 126 23.58 12.74 11.22
C VAL A 126 23.22 11.25 11.26
N TYR A 127 23.18 10.61 10.09
CA TYR A 127 22.77 9.23 9.91
C TYR A 127 23.86 8.21 10.23
N ASP A 128 25.13 8.62 10.25
CA ASP A 128 26.26 7.80 10.72
C ASP A 128 26.25 7.66 12.26
N GLN A 129 25.50 8.54 12.93
CA GLN A 129 25.45 8.66 14.38
C GLN A 129 24.14 8.17 14.98
N ILE A 130 23.08 7.93 14.18
CA ILE A 130 21.85 7.36 14.71
C ILE A 130 22.11 5.89 15.01
N PRO A 131 22.06 5.49 16.29
CA PRO A 131 22.34 4.11 16.62
C PRO A 131 21.20 3.24 16.04
N PRO A 132 21.50 2.06 15.45
CA PRO A 132 20.50 1.21 14.76
C PRO A 132 19.26 0.87 15.61
N ASP A 133 19.41 0.85 16.92
CA ASP A 133 18.36 0.61 17.92
C ASP A 133 17.33 1.75 18.01
N ALA A 134 17.69 2.99 17.67
CA ALA A 134 16.78 4.13 17.68
C ALA A 134 15.57 3.91 16.75
N PHE A 135 15.73 3.12 15.69
CA PHE A 135 14.65 2.84 14.76
C PHE A 135 13.90 1.56 15.08
N GLN A 136 14.31 0.74 16.06
CA GLN A 136 13.80 -0.63 16.28
C GLN A 136 12.27 -0.76 16.40
N HIS A 137 11.60 0.34 16.78
CA HIS A 137 10.14 0.40 16.95
C HIS A 137 9.38 0.97 15.73
N THR A 138 10.10 1.37 14.69
CA THR A 138 9.50 1.85 13.44
C THR A 138 9.18 0.66 12.52
N PRO A 139 8.11 0.74 11.69
CA PRO A 139 7.81 -0.30 10.71
C PRO A 139 8.96 -0.55 9.72
N LEU A 140 9.78 0.48 9.44
CA LEU A 140 10.88 0.45 8.48
C LEU A 140 12.11 -0.30 9.02
N ALA A 141 12.36 -0.25 10.33
CA ALA A 141 13.57 -0.84 10.91
C ALA A 141 13.64 -2.36 10.80
N LYS A 142 12.51 -3.07 10.80
CA LYS A 142 12.53 -4.54 10.60
C LYS A 142 13.12 -4.94 9.25
N GLY A 143 12.96 -4.11 8.23
CA GLY A 143 13.57 -4.31 6.91
C GLY A 143 15.06 -3.95 6.92
N LEU A 144 15.39 -2.79 7.50
CA LEU A 144 16.73 -2.20 7.46
C LEU A 144 17.72 -2.81 8.45
N ALA A 145 17.27 -3.39 9.57
CA ALA A 145 18.13 -3.94 10.63
C ALA A 145 19.06 -5.08 10.18
N LYS A 146 18.89 -5.61 8.96
CA LYS A 146 19.77 -6.64 8.39
C LYS A 146 20.80 -6.09 7.40
N LEU A 147 20.80 -4.78 7.14
CA LEU A 147 21.81 -4.11 6.31
C LEU A 147 23.07 -3.85 7.14
N THR A 148 24.21 -3.62 6.47
CA THR A 148 25.44 -3.15 7.15
C THR A 148 25.20 -1.76 7.76
N PRO A 149 25.94 -1.36 8.80
CA PRO A 149 25.78 -0.05 9.44
C PRO A 149 25.81 1.12 8.44
N ASP A 150 26.75 1.14 7.50
CA ASP A 150 26.85 2.19 6.48
C ASP A 150 25.63 2.24 5.56
N MET A 151 25.08 1.08 5.21
CA MET A 151 23.87 0.98 4.39
C MET A 151 22.62 1.36 5.18
N GLN A 152 22.58 1.08 6.49
CA GLN A 152 21.53 1.58 7.37
C GLN A 152 21.59 3.10 7.44
N ALA A 153 22.78 3.68 7.67
CA ALA A 153 23.00 5.12 7.69
C ALA A 153 22.57 5.78 6.38
N LEU A 154 23.00 5.26 5.22
CA LEU A 154 22.60 5.78 3.91
C LEU A 154 21.08 5.66 3.68
N SER A 155 20.47 4.53 4.06
CA SER A 155 19.02 4.33 3.96
C SER A 155 18.27 5.31 4.84
N PHE A 156 18.72 5.53 6.08
CA PHE A 156 18.13 6.51 6.99
C PHE A 156 18.36 7.94 6.53
N GLY A 157 19.50 8.20 5.88
CA GLY A 157 19.83 9.48 5.26
C GLY A 157 18.87 9.85 4.18
N LEU A 158 18.72 8.95 3.21
CA LEU A 158 17.76 9.09 2.14
C LEU A 158 16.32 9.22 2.67
N LEU A 159 15.92 8.36 3.60
CA LEU A 159 14.60 8.44 4.23
C LEU A 159 14.39 9.74 4.99
N GLY A 160 15.45 10.29 5.60
CA GLY A 160 15.42 11.55 6.33
C GLY A 160 15.28 12.76 5.42
N GLU A 161 16.04 12.82 4.33
CA GLU A 161 15.93 13.88 3.31
C GLU A 161 14.57 13.85 2.62
N VAL A 162 14.11 12.65 2.27
CA VAL A 162 12.76 12.44 1.71
C VAL A 162 11.70 12.83 2.73
N ALA A 163 11.76 12.35 3.97
CA ALA A 163 10.77 12.71 4.99
C ALA A 163 10.76 14.22 5.31
N THR A 164 11.90 14.90 5.19
CA THR A 164 12.00 16.34 5.50
C THR A 164 11.61 17.25 4.34
N GLY A 165 11.35 16.71 3.16
CA GLY A 165 11.07 17.53 1.97
C GLY A 165 12.34 18.10 1.32
N ARG A 166 13.53 17.61 1.70
CA ARG A 166 14.85 18.17 1.30
C ARG A 166 15.54 17.38 0.20
N PHE A 167 15.04 16.19 -0.14
CA PHE A 167 15.62 15.37 -1.20
C PHE A 167 15.46 16.06 -2.57
N ASN A 168 16.58 16.32 -3.25
CA ASN A 168 16.62 17.01 -4.55
C ASN A 168 17.14 16.11 -5.69
N SER A 169 18.13 15.23 -5.45
CA SER A 169 18.63 14.17 -6.36
C SER A 169 19.76 13.38 -5.67
N PHE A 170 20.27 12.29 -6.26
CA PHE A 170 21.45 11.57 -5.76
C PHE A 170 22.79 12.24 -6.11
N THR A 171 22.79 13.35 -6.84
CA THR A 171 24.04 13.96 -7.36
C THR A 171 25.00 14.49 -6.29
N GLU A 172 24.59 14.58 -5.03
CA GLU A 172 25.45 14.98 -3.90
C GLU A 172 26.04 13.81 -3.09
N ILE A 173 25.89 12.54 -3.51
CA ILE A 173 26.72 11.48 -2.91
C ILE A 173 28.15 11.69 -3.43
N PRO A 174 29.14 12.03 -2.58
CA PRO A 174 30.49 12.39 -3.00
C PRO A 174 31.31 11.13 -3.33
N SER A 175 30.87 10.36 -4.31
CA SER A 175 31.56 9.16 -4.80
C SER A 175 31.86 9.33 -6.28
N ASP A 176 33.14 9.59 -6.58
CA ASP A 176 33.68 9.60 -7.95
C ASP A 176 33.63 8.22 -8.64
N ASP A 177 33.14 7.17 -7.97
CA ASP A 177 33.05 5.81 -8.50
C ASP A 177 31.59 5.38 -8.81
N PRO A 178 31.16 5.35 -10.08
CA PRO A 178 29.84 4.87 -10.49
C PRO A 178 29.59 3.38 -10.17
N LYS A 179 30.63 2.58 -9.87
CA LYS A 179 30.42 1.20 -9.36
C LYS A 179 29.83 1.19 -7.95
N ILE A 180 30.14 2.20 -7.12
CA ILE A 180 29.62 2.29 -5.75
C ILE A 180 28.12 2.58 -5.76
N ASN A 181 27.61 3.40 -6.68
CA ASN A 181 26.16 3.64 -6.80
C ASN A 181 25.40 2.37 -7.22
N LYS A 182 25.91 1.63 -8.21
CA LYS A 182 25.31 0.34 -8.61
C LYS A 182 25.36 -0.72 -7.53
N ASP A 183 26.47 -0.82 -6.80
CA ASP A 183 26.63 -1.77 -5.71
C ASP A 183 25.76 -1.37 -4.49
N THR A 184 25.62 -0.06 -4.22
CA THR A 184 24.73 0.48 -3.18
C THR A 184 23.26 0.23 -3.52
N ILE A 185 22.82 0.47 -4.75
CA ILE A 185 21.46 0.15 -5.22
C ILE A 185 21.23 -1.37 -5.17
N SER A 186 22.17 -2.20 -5.65
CA SER A 186 22.08 -3.67 -5.58
C SER A 186 21.98 -4.17 -4.14
N LYS A 187 22.74 -3.57 -3.21
CA LYS A 187 22.71 -3.89 -1.77
C LYS A 187 21.44 -3.39 -1.08
N PHE A 188 20.91 -2.23 -1.48
CA PHE A 188 19.65 -1.66 -0.97
C PHE A 188 18.44 -2.52 -1.39
N ILE A 189 18.43 -2.98 -2.63
CA ILE A 189 17.45 -3.93 -3.19
C ILE A 189 17.63 -5.34 -2.58
N GLY A 190 18.80 -5.59 -2.00
CA GLY A 190 19.14 -6.80 -1.24
C GLY A 190 19.21 -8.06 -2.08
N LEU A 191 19.61 -7.90 -3.34
CA LEU A 191 19.96 -9.00 -4.24
C LEU A 191 21.44 -8.87 -4.57
N PRO A 192 22.27 -9.92 -4.40
CA PRO A 192 23.53 -9.96 -5.12
C PRO A 192 23.19 -9.90 -6.61
N MET A 193 23.81 -9.00 -7.37
CA MET A 193 23.58 -8.91 -8.82
C MET A 193 23.97 -10.26 -9.46
N GLN A 194 23.02 -11.17 -9.56
CA GLN A 194 23.16 -12.35 -10.39
C GLN A 194 23.13 -11.91 -11.85
N PRO A 195 23.79 -12.65 -12.77
CA PRO A 195 23.88 -12.29 -14.18
C PRO A 195 22.50 -12.01 -14.83
N ILE A 196 21.45 -12.69 -14.36
CA ILE A 196 20.07 -12.54 -14.83
C ILE A 196 19.52 -11.14 -14.48
N ILE A 197 19.81 -10.62 -13.29
CA ILE A 197 19.33 -9.32 -12.80
C ILE A 197 20.14 -8.17 -13.40
N ALA A 198 21.45 -8.39 -13.59
CA ALA A 198 22.36 -7.41 -14.18
C ALA A 198 22.01 -7.04 -15.63
N GLY A 199 21.29 -7.90 -16.36
CA GLY A 199 20.79 -7.60 -17.71
C GLY A 199 19.45 -6.83 -17.74
N ILE A 200 18.68 -6.86 -16.65
CA ILE A 200 17.37 -6.22 -16.54
C ILE A 200 17.51 -4.77 -16.07
N PHE A 201 18.32 -4.52 -15.04
CA PHE A 201 18.44 -3.20 -14.40
C PHE A 201 18.96 -2.06 -15.30
N PRO A 202 20.00 -2.25 -16.14
CA PRO A 202 20.49 -1.18 -17.02
C PRO A 202 19.48 -0.77 -18.10
N LYS A 203 18.50 -1.63 -18.42
CA LYS A 203 17.46 -1.33 -19.41
C LYS A 203 16.28 -0.55 -18.84
N LEU A 204 16.14 -0.51 -17.52
CA LEU A 204 14.95 0.03 -16.85
C LEU A 204 15.05 1.52 -16.48
N GLU A 205 16.10 2.26 -16.88
CA GLU A 205 16.34 3.68 -16.51
C GLU A 205 16.10 4.01 -15.00
N PHE A 206 16.25 2.99 -14.14
CA PHE A 206 15.72 2.98 -12.78
C PHE A 206 16.27 4.11 -11.90
N GLU A 207 17.49 4.59 -12.16
CA GLU A 207 18.11 5.67 -11.40
C GLU A 207 17.31 6.98 -11.51
N LYS A 208 16.88 7.37 -12.72
CA LYS A 208 16.14 8.62 -12.95
C LYS A 208 14.71 8.55 -12.43
N ASP A 209 14.05 7.41 -12.63
CA ASP A 209 12.69 7.19 -12.14
C ASP A 209 12.65 7.08 -10.61
N PHE A 210 13.68 6.47 -10.01
CA PHE A 210 13.79 6.38 -8.56
C PHE A 210 14.04 7.77 -7.93
N GLU A 211 14.86 8.63 -8.54
CA GLU A 211 14.99 10.03 -8.11
C GLU A 211 13.66 10.80 -8.18
N LEU A 212 12.94 10.66 -9.29
CA LEU A 212 11.62 11.26 -9.47
C LEU A 212 10.63 10.75 -8.40
N GLN A 213 10.67 9.46 -8.09
CA GLN A 213 9.86 8.86 -7.02
C GLN A 213 10.27 9.42 -5.65
N LEU A 214 11.55 9.48 -5.31
CA LEU A 214 11.99 10.00 -4.01
C LEU A 214 11.66 11.48 -3.84
N GLY A 215 11.83 12.29 -4.89
CA GLY A 215 11.38 13.68 -4.94
C GLY A 215 9.85 13.80 -4.79
N ALA A 216 9.09 12.89 -5.39
CA ALA A 216 7.66 12.83 -5.20
C ALA A 216 7.28 12.49 -3.75
N ILE A 217 7.87 11.45 -3.15
CA ILE A 217 7.65 11.13 -1.73
C ILE A 217 7.96 12.35 -0.87
N SER A 218 9.06 13.05 -1.16
CA SER A 218 9.50 14.26 -0.47
C SER A 218 8.45 15.37 -0.50
N ASN A 219 7.91 15.67 -1.69
CA ASN A 219 6.82 16.62 -1.87
C ASN A 219 5.55 16.20 -1.12
N VAL A 220 5.28 14.89 -1.04
CA VAL A 220 4.10 14.33 -0.37
C VAL A 220 4.20 14.49 1.13
N PHE A 221 5.37 14.27 1.73
CA PHE A 221 5.61 14.57 3.14
C PHE A 221 5.40 16.07 3.45
N HIS A 222 5.85 16.95 2.56
CA HIS A 222 5.62 18.39 2.69
C HIS A 222 4.13 18.77 2.58
N ASP A 223 3.41 18.21 1.62
CA ASP A 223 1.97 18.41 1.43
C ASP A 223 1.16 17.90 2.62
N LEU A 224 1.44 16.68 3.09
CA LEU A 224 0.80 16.06 4.25
C LEU A 224 0.96 16.88 5.53
N ARG A 225 2.12 17.56 5.66
CA ARG A 225 2.38 18.45 6.78
C ARG A 225 1.49 19.68 6.74
N LYS A 226 1.22 20.22 5.54
CA LYS A 226 0.40 21.42 5.37
C LYS A 226 -1.09 21.13 5.43
N ASN A 227 -1.55 20.08 4.74
CA ASN A 227 -2.99 19.81 4.53
C ASN A 227 -3.31 18.29 4.55
N PRO A 228 -3.52 17.70 5.74
CA PRO A 228 -3.73 16.25 5.88
C PRO A 228 -5.10 15.76 5.38
N SER A 229 -6.15 16.58 5.49
CA SER A 229 -7.52 16.25 5.06
C SER A 229 -7.60 16.01 3.55
N ILE A 230 -6.86 16.81 2.80
CA ILE A 230 -6.79 16.74 1.34
C ILE A 230 -6.24 15.39 0.87
N THR A 231 -5.40 14.71 1.67
CA THR A 231 -4.86 13.40 1.30
C THR A 231 -5.91 12.29 1.35
N ILE A 232 -6.84 12.32 2.31
CA ILE A 232 -7.84 11.26 2.46
C ILE A 232 -8.85 11.30 1.32
N GLU A 233 -9.34 12.49 0.96
CA GLU A 233 -10.29 12.70 -0.14
C GLU A 233 -9.73 12.27 -1.50
N ARG A 234 -8.39 12.18 -1.61
CA ARG A 234 -7.69 11.75 -2.82
C ARG A 234 -7.58 10.23 -2.96
N ILE A 235 -7.92 9.43 -1.95
CA ILE A 235 -7.85 7.96 -2.04
C ILE A 235 -9.13 7.44 -2.71
N THR A 236 -9.21 7.63 -4.03
CA THR A 236 -10.37 7.21 -4.84
C THR A 236 -10.48 5.69 -4.95
N PRO A 237 -11.66 5.12 -5.32
CA PRO A 237 -11.79 3.70 -5.65
C PRO A 237 -10.75 3.18 -6.65
N ASP A 238 -10.37 3.99 -7.63
CA ASP A 238 -9.42 3.59 -8.67
C ASP A 238 -8.01 3.42 -8.10
N ILE A 239 -7.54 4.39 -7.31
CA ILE A 239 -6.25 4.33 -6.63
C ILE A 239 -6.18 3.14 -5.67
N ARG A 240 -7.28 2.83 -4.98
CA ARG A 240 -7.37 1.65 -4.10
C ARG A 240 -7.21 0.35 -4.88
N ARG A 241 -7.86 0.23 -6.04
CA ARG A 241 -7.75 -0.94 -6.92
C ARG A 241 -6.35 -1.09 -7.52
N GLU A 242 -5.76 -0.01 -8.01
CA GLU A 242 -4.37 0.00 -8.50
C GLU A 242 -3.40 -0.45 -7.40
N PHE A 243 -3.58 0.09 -6.18
CA PHE A 243 -2.76 -0.30 -5.04
C PHE A 243 -2.90 -1.79 -4.71
N LEU A 244 -4.11 -2.36 -4.77
CA LEU A 244 -4.31 -3.80 -4.60
C LEU A 244 -3.59 -4.62 -5.65
N THR A 245 -3.65 -4.22 -6.93
CA THR A 245 -2.93 -4.90 -8.00
C THR A 245 -1.44 -4.98 -7.70
N ILE A 246 -0.86 -3.90 -7.16
CA ILE A 246 0.55 -3.89 -6.73
C ILE A 246 0.79 -4.85 -5.56
N LEU A 247 -0.11 -4.93 -4.59
CA LEU A 247 0.02 -5.90 -3.49
C LEU A 247 -0.04 -7.34 -3.99
N ASP A 248 -0.91 -7.61 -4.96
CA ASP A 248 -1.04 -8.93 -5.56
C ASP A 248 0.23 -9.29 -6.36
N ILE A 249 0.75 -8.37 -7.18
CA ILE A 249 2.03 -8.55 -7.88
C ILE A 249 3.16 -8.79 -6.89
N ALA A 250 3.23 -7.99 -5.81
CA ALA A 250 4.26 -8.11 -4.80
C ALA A 250 4.19 -9.47 -4.07
N GLY A 251 2.96 -9.98 -3.83
CA GLY A 251 2.72 -11.32 -3.31
C GLY A 251 3.14 -12.42 -4.28
N ASN A 252 2.81 -12.28 -5.56
CA ASN A 252 3.13 -13.26 -6.61
C ASN A 252 4.64 -13.32 -6.87
N LEU A 253 5.32 -12.16 -6.96
CA LEU A 253 6.77 -12.09 -7.11
C LEU A 253 7.51 -12.77 -5.96
N GLN A 254 6.99 -12.64 -4.74
CA GLN A 254 7.56 -13.31 -3.57
C GLN A 254 7.48 -14.84 -3.70
N TRP A 255 6.38 -15.36 -4.24
CA TRP A 255 6.18 -16.78 -4.46
C TRP A 255 7.02 -17.30 -5.63
N ALA A 256 7.01 -16.58 -6.75
CA ALA A 256 7.73 -16.91 -7.98
C ALA A 256 9.25 -16.87 -7.82
N ILE A 257 9.77 -15.97 -6.97
CA ILE A 257 11.21 -15.81 -6.73
C ILE A 257 11.47 -15.98 -5.22
N PRO A 258 11.68 -17.23 -4.75
CA PRO A 258 11.92 -17.49 -3.33
C PRO A 258 13.07 -16.71 -2.72
N ALA A 259 14.07 -16.31 -3.53
CA ALA A 259 15.17 -15.44 -3.10
C ALA A 259 14.68 -14.05 -2.66
N LEU A 260 13.65 -13.49 -3.31
CA LEU A 260 13.04 -12.20 -2.92
C LEU A 260 12.38 -12.30 -1.55
N SER A 261 11.78 -13.43 -1.19
CA SER A 261 11.15 -13.60 0.13
C SER A 261 12.09 -13.32 1.30
N ARG A 262 13.40 -13.52 1.09
CA ARG A 262 14.45 -13.25 2.08
C ARG A 262 15.08 -11.87 1.94
N SER A 263 14.88 -11.17 0.83
CA SER A 263 15.39 -9.82 0.60
C SER A 263 14.59 -8.76 1.38
N PRO A 264 15.14 -7.56 1.60
CA PRO A 264 14.39 -6.44 2.19
C PRO A 264 13.12 -6.11 1.40
N ILE A 265 13.17 -6.16 0.07
CA ILE A 265 12.02 -5.91 -0.80
C ILE A 265 10.92 -6.95 -0.60
N GLY A 266 11.24 -8.26 -0.64
CA GLY A 266 10.19 -9.26 -0.45
C GLY A 266 9.64 -9.29 0.97
N ARG A 267 10.45 -8.91 1.98
CA ARG A 267 9.93 -8.71 3.35
C ARG A 267 9.04 -7.49 3.45
N PHE A 268 9.38 -6.40 2.77
CA PHE A 268 8.55 -5.21 2.70
C PHE A 268 7.23 -5.51 1.98
N ALA A 269 7.29 -6.14 0.80
CA ALA A 269 6.13 -6.65 0.08
C ALA A 269 5.23 -7.52 0.98
N ASN A 270 5.80 -8.49 1.67
CA ASN A 270 5.08 -9.35 2.61
C ASN A 270 4.50 -8.59 3.81
N ALA A 271 5.22 -7.59 4.33
CA ALA A 271 4.74 -6.74 5.41
C ALA A 271 3.57 -5.87 4.95
N ILE A 272 3.67 -5.24 3.77
CA ILE A 272 2.56 -4.51 3.17
C ILE A 272 1.41 -5.47 2.91
N ALA A 273 1.60 -6.67 2.38
CA ALA A 273 0.49 -7.60 2.11
C ALA A 273 -0.29 -8.03 3.37
N LYS A 274 0.34 -8.04 4.54
CA LYS A 274 -0.24 -8.62 5.78
C LYS A 274 -0.65 -7.60 6.84
N ASP A 275 -0.02 -6.43 6.87
CA ASP A 275 -0.20 -5.45 7.93
C ASP A 275 -0.99 -4.23 7.43
N GLN A 276 -2.19 -4.04 7.99
CA GLN A 276 -3.09 -2.92 7.65
C GLN A 276 -2.42 -1.57 7.84
N LYS A 277 -1.55 -1.43 8.86
CA LYS A 277 -0.84 -0.18 9.11
C LYS A 277 0.09 0.12 7.96
N VAL A 278 0.85 -0.87 7.52
CA VAL A 278 1.80 -0.73 6.41
C VAL A 278 1.04 -0.47 5.10
N GLN A 279 -0.09 -1.12 4.87
CA GLN A 279 -0.99 -0.84 3.74
C GLN A 279 -1.48 0.60 3.75
N ALA A 280 -1.88 1.13 4.92
CA ALA A 280 -2.32 2.51 5.07
C ALA A 280 -1.22 3.52 4.68
N PHE A 281 0.04 3.29 5.08
CA PHE A 281 1.16 4.10 4.59
C PHE A 281 1.35 3.96 3.08
N GLY A 282 1.37 2.73 2.59
CA GLY A 282 1.58 2.42 1.18
C GLY A 282 0.58 3.11 0.27
N ILE A 283 -0.72 3.06 0.62
CA ILE A 283 -1.77 3.67 -0.21
C ILE A 283 -1.74 5.21 -0.17
N ILE A 284 -1.35 5.82 0.95
CA ILE A 284 -1.15 7.26 1.04
C ILE A 284 -0.03 7.70 0.09
N LEU A 285 1.11 6.99 0.11
CA LEU A 285 2.23 7.26 -0.80
C LEU A 285 1.82 7.02 -2.26
N TRP A 286 1.12 5.91 -2.53
CA TRP A 286 0.63 5.57 -3.86
C TRP A 286 -0.29 6.65 -4.45
N SER A 287 -1.29 7.08 -3.68
CA SER A 287 -2.22 8.14 -4.07
C SER A 287 -1.47 9.42 -4.48
N ALA A 288 -0.40 9.69 -3.76
CA ALA A 288 0.36 10.90 -3.92
C ALA A 288 1.32 10.85 -5.12
N PHE A 289 1.90 9.68 -5.41
CA PHE A 289 2.60 9.43 -6.67
C PHE A 289 1.72 9.62 -7.90
N ARG A 290 0.51 9.04 -7.86
CA ARG A 290 -0.45 9.17 -8.97
C ARG A 290 -0.81 10.61 -9.24
N LYS A 291 -1.00 11.42 -8.20
CA LYS A 291 -1.27 12.86 -8.34
C LYS A 291 -0.10 13.61 -8.98
N LEU A 292 1.14 13.28 -8.60
CA LEU A 292 2.33 13.96 -9.11
C LEU A 292 2.70 13.50 -10.53
N GLY A 293 2.03 12.48 -11.08
CA GLY A 293 2.33 11.92 -12.39
C GLY A 293 3.70 11.26 -12.46
N THR A 294 4.31 10.93 -11.31
CA THR A 294 5.62 10.26 -11.26
C THR A 294 5.56 8.77 -11.56
N ILE A 295 4.36 8.22 -11.65
CA ILE A 295 4.10 6.87 -12.14
C ILE A 295 3.21 7.03 -13.36
N GLN A 296 3.82 6.90 -14.54
CA GLN A 296 3.26 7.42 -15.78
C GLN A 296 2.19 6.53 -16.40
N SER A 297 2.12 5.22 -16.10
CA SER A 297 0.95 4.43 -16.50
C SER A 297 0.72 3.21 -15.64
N ASN A 298 -0.51 2.70 -15.67
CA ASN A 298 -0.82 1.36 -15.17
C ASN A 298 -0.15 0.28 -16.03
N ASP A 299 0.34 0.62 -17.23
CA ASP A 299 0.88 -0.34 -18.18
C ASP A 299 2.18 -0.95 -17.66
N ASP A 300 3.05 -0.18 -17.00
CA ASP A 300 4.27 -0.71 -16.38
C ASP A 300 3.96 -1.72 -15.26
N ILE A 301 2.89 -1.46 -14.50
CA ILE A 301 2.42 -2.35 -13.43
C ILE A 301 1.82 -3.62 -14.04
N MET A 302 1.06 -3.48 -15.13
CA MET A 302 0.45 -4.60 -15.84
C MET A 302 1.52 -5.46 -16.53
N GLU A 303 2.55 -4.86 -17.12
CA GLU A 303 3.69 -5.57 -17.70
C GLU A 303 4.42 -6.36 -16.61
N LEU A 304 4.67 -5.77 -15.45
CA LEU A 304 5.23 -6.50 -14.29
C LEU A 304 4.32 -7.65 -13.82
N ALA A 305 3.00 -7.47 -13.86
CA ALA A 305 2.04 -8.53 -13.54
C ALA A 305 2.10 -9.68 -14.56
N GLU A 306 2.14 -9.37 -15.85
CA GLU A 306 2.25 -10.34 -16.94
C GLU A 306 3.55 -11.14 -16.84
N ILE A 307 4.68 -10.44 -16.59
CA ILE A 307 5.98 -11.08 -16.35
C ILE A 307 5.89 -12.00 -15.12
N SER A 308 5.36 -11.52 -13.99
CA SER A 308 5.22 -12.33 -12.77
C SER A 308 4.33 -13.57 -12.98
N ASN A 309 3.26 -13.45 -13.75
CA ASN A 309 2.36 -14.56 -14.07
C ASN A 309 3.04 -15.58 -14.99
N SER A 310 3.82 -15.11 -15.97
CA SER A 310 4.60 -15.98 -16.87
C SER A 310 5.66 -16.80 -16.12
N ILE A 311 6.27 -16.23 -15.07
CA ILE A 311 7.24 -16.93 -14.22
C ILE A 311 6.53 -17.99 -13.37
N SER A 312 5.32 -17.70 -12.88
CA SER A 312 4.56 -18.61 -12.01
C SER A 312 3.96 -19.81 -12.74
N ALA A 313 3.84 -19.73 -14.07
CA ALA A 313 3.27 -20.79 -14.91
C ALA A 313 4.29 -21.86 -15.35
N ASN A 314 5.58 -21.62 -15.16
CA ASN A 314 6.69 -22.53 -15.49
C ASN A 314 7.21 -23.24 -14.24
#